data_AF-A0A967SK77-F1
#
_entry.id   AF-A0A967SK77-F1
#
_cell.length_a   1.000
_cell.length_b   1.000
_cell.length_c   1.000
_cell.angle_alpha   90.00
_cell.angle_beta   90.00
_cell.angle_gamma   90.00
#
_symmetry.space_group_name_H-M   'P 1'
#
loop_
_entity.id
_entity.type
_entity.pdbx_description
1 polymer ?
#
loop_
_entity_poly.entity_id
_entity_poly.type
_entity_poly.pdbx_seq_one_letter_code
_entity_poly.pdbx_strand_id
1 'polypeptide(L)'
;MRHGMVRTAFVVAMVATAGCSVERNEVEMGLAEGVDTADLAARVADFAPADIEFDETALADWEKAVLAKLVEASDIMHELFARQVARENPEWAEQVARRGEDDAATAYYEIMVGPWDRQADHAPFLDVGGKPAGAGYYPADLTRQELEGWIEGHPEDREAFASPFTLIEREGDSLVAIPYSEAFGPELERAAELLQQAAELSENASLSEYLRSRAQ
;
A
#
# COMPACT_ATOMS: atom_id res chain seq x y z
N MET A 1 -15.00 -74.30 26.48
CA MET A 1 -15.05 -74.36 25.01
C MET A 1 -15.27 -72.94 24.51
N ARG A 2 -14.39 -72.48 23.61
CA ARG A 2 -14.09 -71.07 23.32
C ARG A 2 -15.26 -70.32 22.66
N HIS A 3 -15.60 -69.16 23.20
CA HIS A 3 -16.43 -68.15 22.53
C HIS A 3 -15.63 -67.47 21.41
N GLY A 4 -16.23 -67.45 20.21
CA GLY A 4 -15.68 -66.80 19.01
C GLY A 4 -15.84 -65.28 19.06
N MET A 5 -14.73 -64.60 18.82
CA MET A 5 -14.61 -63.14 18.80
C MET A 5 -14.68 -62.69 17.33
N VAL A 6 -15.81 -62.10 16.93
CA VAL A 6 -16.00 -61.52 15.60
C VAL A 6 -15.28 -60.18 15.57
N ARG A 7 -14.20 -60.08 14.80
CA ARG A 7 -13.48 -58.83 14.52
C ARG A 7 -14.11 -58.18 13.29
N THR A 8 -14.90 -57.13 13.50
CA THR A 8 -15.38 -56.23 12.45
C THR A 8 -14.23 -55.35 11.99
N ALA A 9 -13.77 -55.54 10.75
CA ALA A 9 -12.76 -54.68 10.13
C ALA A 9 -13.44 -53.41 9.59
N PHE A 10 -13.06 -52.25 10.13
CA PHE A 10 -13.47 -50.94 9.62
C PHE A 10 -12.52 -50.57 8.47
N VAL A 11 -13.04 -50.53 7.24
CA VAL A 11 -12.30 -50.00 6.08
C VAL A 11 -12.52 -48.49 6.05
N VAL A 12 -11.47 -47.73 6.36
CA VAL A 12 -11.45 -46.27 6.17
C VAL A 12 -11.17 -46.01 4.69
N ALA A 13 -12.19 -45.52 3.98
CA ALA A 13 -12.02 -45.03 2.62
C ALA A 13 -11.40 -43.62 2.66
N MET A 14 -10.12 -43.52 2.31
CA MET A 14 -9.45 -42.24 2.05
C MET A 14 -10.00 -41.66 0.75
N VAL A 15 -10.86 -40.65 0.85
CA VAL A 15 -11.27 -39.84 -0.30
C VAL A 15 -10.16 -38.83 -0.56
N ALA A 16 -9.34 -39.10 -1.58
CA ALA A 16 -8.38 -38.15 -2.10
C ALA A 16 -9.15 -37.02 -2.79
N THR A 17 -9.27 -35.87 -2.13
CA THR A 17 -9.68 -34.63 -2.79
C THR A 17 -8.55 -34.21 -3.72
N ALA A 18 -8.73 -34.46 -5.02
CA ALA A 18 -7.94 -33.82 -6.05
C ALA A 18 -8.20 -32.31 -5.96
N GLY A 19 -7.26 -31.60 -5.32
CA GLY A 19 -7.22 -30.14 -5.37
C GLY A 19 -7.03 -29.74 -6.82
N CYS A 20 -8.06 -29.19 -7.44
CA CYS A 20 -7.89 -28.36 -8.62
C CYS A 20 -7.07 -27.15 -8.17
N SER A 21 -5.76 -27.23 -8.30
CA SER A 21 -4.92 -26.05 -8.39
C SER A 21 -5.38 -25.31 -9.64
N VAL A 22 -6.23 -24.31 -9.46
CA VAL A 22 -6.40 -23.26 -10.46
C VAL A 22 -5.03 -22.63 -10.58
N GLU A 23 -4.26 -23.05 -11.58
CA GLU A 23 -3.13 -22.26 -12.08
C GLU A 23 -3.75 -20.94 -12.50
N ARG A 24 -3.65 -19.95 -11.61
CA ARG A 24 -3.91 -18.57 -11.94
C ARG A 24 -2.81 -18.25 -12.95
N ASN A 25 -3.15 -18.24 -14.24
CA ASN A 25 -2.32 -17.61 -15.26
C ASN A 25 -2.21 -16.15 -14.82
N GLU A 26 -1.16 -15.83 -14.05
CA GLU A 26 -0.80 -14.47 -13.73
C GLU A 26 -0.42 -13.83 -15.06
N VAL A 27 -1.34 -13.04 -15.62
CA VAL A 27 -1.04 -12.23 -16.78
C VAL A 27 -0.01 -11.21 -16.32
N GLU A 28 1.23 -11.39 -16.76
CA GLU A 28 2.31 -10.44 -16.50
C GLU A 28 1.88 -9.06 -17.04
N MET A 29 1.81 -8.07 -16.17
CA MET A 29 1.33 -6.72 -16.50
C MET A 29 2.18 -6.11 -17.61
N GLY A 30 1.65 -5.97 -18.82
CA GLY A 30 2.39 -5.50 -19.99
C GLY A 30 2.75 -4.00 -19.94
N LEU A 31 3.58 -3.56 -20.89
CA LEU A 31 3.77 -2.13 -21.14
C LEU A 31 2.51 -1.54 -21.80
N ALA A 32 2.23 -0.27 -21.53
CA ALA A 32 1.14 0.45 -22.18
C ALA A 32 1.36 0.59 -23.71
N GLU A 33 0.27 0.79 -24.46
CA GLU A 33 0.34 0.99 -25.92
C GLU A 33 1.25 2.17 -26.28
N GLY A 34 2.22 1.94 -27.18
CA GLY A 34 3.17 2.96 -27.63
C GLY A 34 4.34 3.23 -26.68
N VAL A 35 4.43 2.50 -25.56
CA VAL A 35 5.57 2.53 -24.64
C VAL A 35 6.50 1.34 -24.93
N ASP A 36 7.79 1.60 -24.99
CA ASP A 36 8.81 0.56 -25.08
C ASP A 36 9.88 0.71 -23.98
N THR A 37 10.75 -0.28 -23.84
CA THR A 37 11.77 -0.32 -22.79
C THR A 37 12.85 0.76 -22.96
N ALA A 38 13.15 1.18 -24.19
CA ALA A 38 14.14 2.22 -24.44
C ALA A 38 13.60 3.61 -24.08
N ASP A 39 12.32 3.85 -24.35
CA ASP A 39 11.59 5.03 -23.88
C ASP A 39 11.56 5.09 -22.35
N LEU A 40 11.20 4.00 -21.66
CA LEU A 40 11.22 3.98 -20.19
C LEU A 40 12.61 4.23 -19.61
N ALA A 41 13.65 3.65 -20.20
CA ALA A 41 15.02 3.90 -19.77
C ALA A 41 15.41 5.39 -19.94
N ALA A 42 14.95 6.04 -21.01
CA ALA A 42 15.17 7.47 -21.21
C ALA A 42 14.44 8.32 -20.15
N ARG A 43 13.19 7.97 -19.83
CA ARG A 43 12.43 8.66 -18.77
C ARG A 43 13.03 8.47 -17.38
N VAL A 44 13.55 7.28 -17.06
CA VAL A 44 14.32 7.05 -15.82
C VAL A 44 15.55 7.96 -15.80
N ALA A 45 16.23 8.15 -16.94
CA ALA A 45 17.42 9.00 -17.03
C ALA A 45 17.13 10.51 -16.82
N ASP A 46 15.88 10.96 -16.94
CA ASP A 46 15.49 12.33 -16.57
C ASP A 46 15.56 12.57 -15.04
N PHE A 47 15.59 11.50 -14.24
CA PHE A 47 15.80 11.53 -12.79
C PHE A 47 17.28 11.30 -12.49
N ALA A 48 18.07 12.37 -12.53
CA ALA A 48 19.49 12.31 -12.21
C ALA A 48 19.72 11.75 -10.79
N PRO A 49 20.40 10.60 -10.63
CA PRO A 49 20.71 10.06 -9.32
C PRO A 49 21.55 11.04 -8.51
N ALA A 50 21.19 11.24 -7.25
CA ALA A 50 21.92 12.09 -6.33
C ALA A 50 22.03 11.40 -4.97
N ASP A 51 23.26 11.31 -4.46
CA ASP A 51 23.51 10.79 -3.12
C ASP A 51 23.07 11.85 -2.09
N ILE A 52 22.06 11.51 -1.29
CA ILE A 52 21.58 12.36 -0.20
C ILE A 52 22.30 11.94 1.08
N GLU A 53 23.42 12.62 1.36
CA GLU A 53 24.26 12.35 2.53
C GLU A 53 23.91 13.27 3.71
N PHE A 54 24.30 12.84 4.91
CA PHE A 54 24.31 13.68 6.11
C PHE A 54 25.57 13.42 6.94
N ASP A 55 25.99 14.40 7.73
CA ASP A 55 27.15 14.25 8.61
C ASP A 55 26.78 13.47 9.87
N GLU A 56 27.06 12.16 9.87
CA GLU A 56 26.85 11.29 11.03
C GLU A 56 27.67 11.69 12.26
N THR A 57 28.77 12.43 12.11
CA THR A 57 29.61 12.87 13.23
C THR A 57 28.98 14.04 14.00
N ALA A 58 27.98 14.69 13.40
CA ALA A 58 27.20 15.75 14.04
C ALA A 58 26.12 15.22 14.99
N LEU A 59 25.84 13.90 14.97
CA LEU A 59 24.78 13.28 15.79
C LEU A 59 25.34 12.54 17.00
N ALA A 60 24.71 12.72 18.14
CA ALA A 60 24.88 11.90 19.32
C ALA A 60 24.34 10.47 19.10
N ASP A 61 24.80 9.51 19.91
CA ASP A 61 24.37 8.11 19.79
C ASP A 61 22.85 7.94 19.92
N TRP A 62 22.21 8.71 20.80
CA TRP A 62 20.76 8.68 20.95
C TRP A 62 20.04 9.25 19.73
N GLU A 63 20.58 10.30 19.07
CA GLU A 63 20.00 10.88 17.85
C GLU A 63 20.03 9.88 16.69
N LYS A 64 21.12 9.12 16.58
CA LYS A 64 21.23 8.03 15.58
C LYS A 64 20.20 6.93 15.84
N ALA A 65 20.00 6.56 17.11
CA ALA A 65 19.02 5.54 17.48
C ALA A 65 17.57 5.99 17.22
N VAL A 66 17.26 7.26 17.50
CA VAL A 66 15.97 7.88 17.13
C VAL A 66 15.81 7.90 15.61
N LEU A 67 16.83 8.38 14.88
CA LEU A 67 16.78 8.48 13.42
C LEU A 67 16.52 7.12 12.76
N ALA A 68 17.17 6.06 13.21
CA ALA A 68 16.93 4.71 12.72
C ALA A 68 15.44 4.31 12.85
N LYS A 69 14.81 4.60 13.99
CA LYS A 69 13.38 4.33 14.20
C LYS A 69 12.47 5.19 13.33
N LEU A 70 12.86 6.44 13.06
CA LEU A 70 12.12 7.32 12.15
C LEU A 70 12.20 6.85 10.71
N VAL A 71 13.34 6.30 10.28
CA VAL A 71 13.51 5.68 8.96
C VAL A 71 12.57 4.47 8.85
N GLU A 72 12.59 3.55 9.83
CA GLU A 72 11.68 2.39 9.86
C GLU A 72 10.20 2.84 9.79
N ALA A 73 9.83 3.91 10.50
CA ALA A 73 8.46 4.44 10.44
C ALA A 73 8.13 5.08 9.09
N SER A 74 9.11 5.70 8.43
CA SER A 74 8.95 6.32 7.11
C SER A 74 8.72 5.30 5.99
N ASP A 75 9.31 4.11 6.10
CA ASP A 75 9.06 3.01 5.16
C ASP A 75 7.59 2.60 5.17
N ILE A 76 6.96 2.58 6.35
CA ILE A 76 5.52 2.31 6.46
C ILE A 76 4.69 3.42 5.81
N MET A 77 5.15 4.68 5.84
CA MET A 77 4.46 5.77 5.13
C MET A 77 4.54 5.57 3.61
N HIS A 78 5.62 4.96 3.10
CA HIS A 78 5.72 4.58 1.70
C HIS A 78 4.70 3.49 1.33
N GLU A 79 4.57 2.45 2.17
CA GLU A 79 3.54 1.40 2.00
C GLU A 79 2.11 2.00 1.95
N LEU A 80 1.81 2.93 2.87
CA LEU A 80 0.52 3.60 2.94
C LEU A 80 0.26 4.48 1.72
N PHE A 81 1.26 5.26 1.32
CA PHE A 81 1.13 6.12 0.15
C PHE A 81 0.90 5.31 -1.13
N ALA A 82 1.55 4.14 -1.26
CA ALA A 82 1.30 3.26 -2.39
C ALA A 82 -0.18 2.85 -2.47
N ARG A 83 -0.81 2.46 -1.35
CA ARG A 83 -2.26 2.16 -1.28
C ARG A 83 -3.15 3.37 -1.59
N GLN A 84 -2.69 4.58 -1.25
CA GLN A 84 -3.40 5.82 -1.54
C GLN A 84 -3.31 6.24 -3.01
N VAL A 85 -2.23 5.86 -3.72
CA VAL A 85 -2.10 6.12 -5.17
C VAL A 85 -3.13 5.32 -5.95
N ALA A 86 -3.28 4.02 -5.64
CA ALA A 86 -4.34 3.14 -6.12
C ALA A 86 -4.45 1.90 -5.23
N ARG A 87 -5.64 1.29 -5.18
CA ARG A 87 -5.91 0.14 -4.30
C ARG A 87 -5.13 -1.10 -4.72
N GLU A 88 -4.95 -1.26 -6.02
CA GLU A 88 -4.24 -2.36 -6.69
C GLU A 88 -2.73 -2.16 -6.69
N ASN A 89 -2.23 -0.96 -6.34
CA ASN A 89 -0.82 -0.60 -6.43
C ASN A 89 0.12 -1.55 -5.67
N PRO A 90 -0.22 -2.09 -4.47
CA PRO A 90 0.62 -3.10 -3.82
C PRO A 90 0.71 -4.41 -4.60
N GLU A 91 -0.40 -4.89 -5.15
CA GLU A 91 -0.43 -6.11 -5.98
C GLU A 91 0.37 -5.91 -7.27
N TRP A 92 0.26 -4.73 -7.88
CA TRP A 92 1.04 -4.36 -9.05
C TRP A 92 2.53 -4.24 -8.76
N ALA A 93 2.92 -3.71 -7.60
CA ALA A 93 4.31 -3.62 -7.20
C ALA A 93 4.96 -5.01 -7.11
N GLU A 94 4.25 -5.99 -6.55
CA GLU A 94 4.72 -7.39 -6.49
C GLU A 94 4.90 -8.00 -7.88
N GLN A 95 4.03 -7.67 -8.84
CA GLN A 95 4.16 -8.14 -10.22
C GLN A 95 5.33 -7.49 -10.94
N VAL A 96 5.47 -6.17 -10.79
CA VAL A 96 6.55 -5.39 -11.43
C VAL A 96 7.91 -5.82 -10.90
N ALA A 97 8.05 -6.06 -9.59
CA ALA A 97 9.31 -6.53 -9.00
C ALA A 97 9.83 -7.85 -9.60
N ARG A 98 8.95 -8.70 -10.15
CA ARG A 98 9.34 -9.97 -10.81
C ARG A 98 10.06 -9.76 -12.14
N ARG A 99 10.00 -8.56 -12.74
CA ARG A 99 10.73 -8.18 -13.95
C ARG A 99 12.23 -8.07 -13.70
N GLY A 100 12.63 -7.80 -12.45
CA GLY A 100 14.01 -7.61 -12.02
C GLY A 100 14.36 -6.16 -11.74
N GLU A 101 15.38 -5.95 -10.91
CA GLU A 101 15.83 -4.63 -10.45
C GLU A 101 16.46 -3.78 -11.58
N ASP A 102 17.10 -4.44 -12.55
CA ASP A 102 17.70 -3.77 -13.72
C ASP A 102 16.67 -3.41 -14.82
N ASP A 103 15.39 -3.77 -14.64
CA ASP A 103 14.33 -3.45 -15.61
C ASP A 103 13.89 -1.99 -15.48
N ALA A 104 13.82 -1.29 -16.63
CA ALA A 104 13.46 0.13 -16.66
C ALA A 104 12.03 0.38 -16.17
N ALA A 105 11.09 -0.56 -16.36
CA ALA A 105 9.74 -0.41 -15.85
C ALA A 105 9.70 -0.57 -14.33
N THR A 106 10.52 -1.46 -13.75
CA THR A 106 10.69 -1.58 -12.29
C THR A 106 11.21 -0.28 -11.70
N ALA A 107 12.32 0.26 -12.21
CA ALA A 107 12.91 1.49 -11.71
C ALA A 107 11.94 2.69 -11.85
N TYR A 108 11.24 2.79 -12.98
CA TYR A 108 10.28 3.88 -13.19
C TYR A 108 9.05 3.76 -12.29
N TYR A 109 8.58 2.54 -12.04
CA TYR A 109 7.49 2.28 -11.10
C TYR A 109 7.83 2.71 -9.68
N GLU A 110 9.06 2.45 -9.23
CA GLU A 110 9.54 2.89 -7.92
C GLU A 110 9.57 4.43 -7.83
N ILE A 111 10.15 5.11 -8.82
CA ILE A 111 10.20 6.58 -8.89
C ILE A 111 8.78 7.18 -8.87
N MET A 112 7.85 6.58 -9.61
CA MET A 112 6.48 7.06 -9.74
C MET A 112 5.54 6.59 -8.63
N VAL A 113 5.97 5.64 -7.80
CA VAL A 113 5.15 4.93 -6.80
C VAL A 113 3.85 4.40 -7.43
N GLY A 114 3.98 3.79 -8.61
CA GLY A 114 2.87 3.26 -9.38
C GLY A 114 3.03 3.40 -10.90
N PRO A 115 2.07 2.87 -11.68
CA PRO A 115 2.17 2.66 -13.13
C PRO A 115 1.89 3.91 -14.00
N TRP A 116 1.84 5.10 -13.39
CA TRP A 116 1.47 6.35 -14.08
C TRP A 116 2.55 7.41 -13.98
N ASP A 117 2.89 7.98 -15.12
CA ASP A 117 3.94 8.99 -15.26
C ASP A 117 3.51 10.34 -14.66
N ARG A 118 4.13 10.72 -13.53
CA ARG A 118 3.83 12.00 -12.84
C ARG A 118 4.32 13.23 -13.58
N GLN A 119 5.22 13.10 -14.56
CA GLN A 119 5.68 14.20 -15.40
C GLN A 119 4.83 14.37 -16.67
N ALA A 120 4.04 13.36 -17.04
CA ALA A 120 3.22 13.35 -18.24
C ALA A 120 1.73 13.15 -17.93
N ASP A 121 1.15 14.05 -17.11
CA ASP A 121 -0.29 14.07 -16.77
C ASP A 121 -0.87 12.73 -16.31
N HIS A 122 -0.06 11.89 -15.62
CA HIS A 122 -0.43 10.54 -15.19
C HIS A 122 -0.78 9.58 -16.35
N ALA A 123 -0.17 9.76 -17.52
CA ALA A 123 -0.24 8.79 -18.59
C ALA A 123 0.28 7.41 -18.09
N PRO A 124 -0.44 6.31 -18.33
CA PRO A 124 0.03 4.99 -17.93
C PRO A 124 1.23 4.58 -18.78
N PHE A 125 2.22 3.97 -18.13
CA PHE A 125 3.34 3.30 -18.82
C PHE A 125 3.28 1.77 -18.71
N LEU A 126 2.41 1.25 -17.84
CA LEU A 126 1.99 -0.16 -17.80
C LEU A 126 0.53 -0.29 -18.23
N ASP A 127 0.13 -1.46 -18.71
CA ASP A 127 -1.23 -1.76 -19.21
C ASP A 127 -2.25 -1.91 -18.07
N VAL A 128 -2.49 -0.82 -17.34
CA VAL A 128 -3.41 -0.74 -16.20
C VAL A 128 -4.57 0.25 -16.43
N GLY A 129 -4.59 0.90 -17.59
CA GLY A 129 -5.54 1.98 -17.90
C GLY A 129 -5.19 3.32 -17.23
N GLY A 130 -6.09 4.30 -17.38
CA GLY A 130 -5.87 5.64 -16.84
C GLY A 130 -5.94 5.68 -15.31
N LYS A 131 -5.20 6.61 -14.69
CA LYS A 131 -5.21 6.80 -13.24
C LYS A 131 -6.61 7.18 -12.75
N PRO A 132 -7.17 6.49 -11.74
CA PRO A 132 -8.44 6.88 -11.15
C PRO A 132 -8.38 8.31 -10.59
N ALA A 133 -9.38 9.15 -10.92
CA ALA A 133 -9.43 10.53 -10.44
C ALA A 133 -9.53 10.62 -8.91
N GLY A 134 -10.16 9.63 -8.28
CA GLY A 134 -10.24 9.49 -6.83
C GLY A 134 -9.06 8.77 -6.18
N ALA A 135 -8.08 8.30 -6.97
CA ALA A 135 -6.97 7.47 -6.50
C ALA A 135 -7.47 6.32 -5.59
N GLY A 136 -6.73 5.98 -4.53
CA GLY A 136 -7.16 5.04 -3.51
C GLY A 136 -8.15 5.60 -2.48
N TYR A 137 -8.59 6.86 -2.60
CA TYR A 137 -9.41 7.54 -1.58
C TYR A 137 -10.91 7.34 -1.73
N TYR A 138 -11.36 7.01 -2.94
CA TYR A 138 -12.76 6.82 -3.29
C TYR A 138 -12.96 5.45 -3.95
N PRO A 139 -14.19 4.92 -4.03
CA PRO A 139 -14.49 3.77 -4.87
C PRO A 139 -14.21 4.10 -6.33
N ALA A 140 -13.65 3.15 -7.08
CA ALA A 140 -13.22 3.39 -8.46
C ALA A 140 -14.38 3.77 -9.41
N ASP A 141 -15.60 3.36 -9.08
CA ASP A 141 -16.82 3.64 -9.84
C ASP A 141 -17.58 4.88 -9.33
N LEU A 142 -17.15 5.50 -8.23
CA LEU A 142 -17.82 6.66 -7.66
C LEU A 142 -17.54 7.90 -8.50
N THR A 143 -18.62 8.48 -9.04
CA THR A 143 -18.51 9.73 -9.81
C THR A 143 -18.59 10.95 -8.89
N ARG A 144 -18.02 12.08 -9.34
CA ARG A 144 -18.17 13.37 -8.66
C ARG A 144 -19.64 13.74 -8.44
N GLN A 145 -20.49 13.53 -9.45
CA GLN A 145 -21.91 13.88 -9.38
C GLN A 145 -22.67 13.03 -8.35
N GLU A 146 -22.33 11.75 -8.25
CA GLU A 146 -22.88 10.86 -7.23
C GLU A 146 -22.45 11.27 -5.82
N LEU A 147 -21.16 11.59 -5.63
CA LEU A 147 -20.65 12.10 -4.36
C LEU A 147 -21.32 13.43 -3.95
N GLU A 148 -21.40 14.39 -4.88
CA GLU A 148 -22.06 15.68 -4.63
C GLU A 148 -23.55 15.49 -4.29
N GLY A 149 -24.24 14.63 -5.03
CA GLY A 149 -25.63 14.27 -4.76
C GLY A 149 -25.83 13.59 -3.40
N TRP A 150 -24.90 12.72 -2.99
CA TRP A 150 -24.92 12.11 -1.65
C TRP A 150 -24.88 13.17 -0.56
N ILE A 151 -23.97 14.14 -0.67
CA ILE A 151 -23.75 15.19 0.33
C ILE A 151 -24.90 16.22 0.38
N GLU A 152 -25.61 16.42 -0.73
CA GLU A 152 -26.85 17.19 -0.76
C GLU A 152 -27.99 16.46 -0.06
N GLY A 153 -28.08 15.13 -0.26
CA GLY A 153 -29.09 14.26 0.37
C GLY A 153 -28.84 13.97 1.85
N HIS A 154 -27.57 13.96 2.28
CA HIS A 154 -27.12 13.66 3.64
C HIS A 154 -26.20 14.79 4.16
N PRO A 155 -26.74 15.99 4.47
CA PRO A 155 -25.94 17.12 4.94
C PRO A 155 -25.12 16.83 6.21
N GLU A 156 -25.54 15.85 7.02
CA GLU A 156 -24.85 15.33 8.20
C GLU A 156 -23.49 14.69 7.89
N ASP A 157 -23.33 14.11 6.70
CA ASP A 157 -22.11 13.44 6.28
C ASP A 157 -21.03 14.42 5.79
N ARG A 158 -21.41 15.68 5.52
CA ARG A 158 -20.54 16.67 4.88
C ARG A 158 -19.21 16.86 5.58
N GLU A 159 -19.19 16.90 6.92
CA GLU A 159 -17.95 17.10 7.68
C GLU A 159 -17.03 15.89 7.55
N ALA A 160 -17.56 14.68 7.74
CA ALA A 160 -16.78 13.44 7.66
C ALA A 160 -16.27 13.18 6.24
N PHE A 161 -17.05 13.49 5.21
CA PHE A 161 -16.68 13.27 3.81
C PHE A 161 -15.72 14.33 3.25
N ALA A 162 -15.71 15.53 3.84
CA ALA A 162 -14.75 16.59 3.51
C ALA A 162 -13.45 16.51 4.33
N SER A 163 -13.38 15.58 5.29
CA SER A 163 -12.20 15.40 6.13
C SER A 163 -11.00 14.95 5.27
N PRO A 164 -9.80 15.51 5.49
CA PRO A 164 -8.59 15.03 4.82
C PRO A 164 -8.10 13.68 5.39
N PHE A 165 -8.79 13.11 6.38
CA PHE A 165 -8.40 11.89 7.09
C PHE A 165 -9.45 10.79 7.00
N THR A 166 -10.29 10.80 5.96
CA THR A 166 -11.28 9.75 5.70
C THR A 166 -11.13 9.22 4.27
N LEU A 167 -11.32 7.92 4.11
CA LEU A 167 -11.59 7.30 2.81
C LEU A 167 -13.09 7.22 2.63
N ILE A 168 -13.56 7.36 1.40
CA ILE A 168 -14.95 7.08 1.08
C ILE A 168 -15.04 5.65 0.56
N GLU A 169 -15.97 4.88 1.11
CA GLU A 169 -16.27 3.51 0.70
C GLU A 169 -17.75 3.33 0.42
N ARG A 170 -18.08 2.28 -0.34
CA ARG A 170 -19.46 1.81 -0.48
C ARG A 170 -19.79 0.83 0.64
N GLU A 171 -20.95 1.01 1.26
CA GLU A 171 -21.57 0.04 2.17
C GLU A 171 -22.96 -0.32 1.63
N GLY A 172 -23.02 -1.36 0.79
CA GLY A 172 -24.23 -1.66 0.01
C GLY A 172 -24.55 -0.53 -0.97
N ASP A 173 -25.75 0.04 -0.87
CA ASP A 173 -26.19 1.19 -1.67
C ASP A 173 -25.79 2.55 -1.05
N SER A 174 -25.14 2.55 0.11
CA SER A 174 -24.73 3.76 0.84
C SER A 174 -23.26 4.11 0.61
N LEU A 175 -22.89 5.36 0.90
CA LEU A 175 -21.50 5.78 1.07
C LEU A 175 -21.19 5.99 2.55
N VAL A 176 -19.97 5.64 2.95
CA VAL A 176 -19.47 5.87 4.31
C VAL A 176 -18.08 6.49 4.28
N ALA A 177 -17.79 7.34 5.26
CA ALA A 177 -16.47 7.93 5.47
C ALA A 177 -15.73 7.13 6.55
N ILE A 178 -14.70 6.37 6.17
CA ILE A 178 -13.88 5.56 7.07
C ILE A 178 -12.65 6.36 7.49
N PRO A 179 -12.42 6.62 8.79
CA PRO A 179 -11.21 7.30 9.26
C PRO A 179 -9.94 6.55 8.86
N TYR A 180 -8.87 7.29 8.57
CA TYR A 180 -7.57 6.70 8.22
C TYR A 180 -7.03 5.79 9.33
N SER A 181 -7.27 6.13 10.59
CA SER A 181 -6.89 5.30 11.75
C SER A 181 -7.54 3.91 11.72
N GLU A 182 -8.68 3.75 11.05
CA GLU A 182 -9.36 2.48 10.87
C GLU A 182 -8.93 1.82 9.55
N ALA A 183 -8.99 2.56 8.44
CA ALA A 183 -8.67 2.04 7.10
C ALA A 183 -7.21 1.57 6.93
N PHE A 184 -6.30 2.16 7.71
CA PHE A 184 -4.86 1.89 7.72
C PHE A 184 -4.37 1.44 9.10
N GLY A 185 -5.28 0.93 9.96
CA GLY A 185 -4.99 0.60 11.35
C GLY A 185 -3.73 -0.23 11.57
N PRO A 186 -3.57 -1.40 10.92
CA PRO A 186 -2.40 -2.26 11.13
C PRO A 186 -1.06 -1.57 10.81
N GLU A 187 -1.00 -0.77 9.74
CA GLU A 187 0.20 -0.01 9.39
C GLU A 187 0.44 1.15 10.35
N LEU A 188 -0.61 1.90 10.69
CA LEU A 188 -0.50 3.04 11.61
C LEU A 188 -0.14 2.62 13.03
N GLU A 189 -0.60 1.44 13.48
CA GLU A 189 -0.18 0.84 14.75
C GLU A 189 1.32 0.53 14.75
N ARG A 190 1.83 -0.12 13.70
CA ARG A 190 3.29 -0.37 13.56
C ARG A 190 4.09 0.93 13.55
N ALA A 191 3.63 1.94 12.81
CA ALA A 191 4.29 3.25 12.78
C ALA A 191 4.26 3.94 14.16
N ALA A 192 3.12 3.88 14.86
CA ALA A 192 2.96 4.43 16.20
C ALA A 192 3.90 3.76 17.21
N GLU A 193 4.07 2.43 17.16
CA GLU A 193 5.02 1.70 18.00
C GLU A 193 6.46 2.17 17.77
N LEU A 194 6.87 2.36 16.52
CA LEU A 194 8.21 2.86 16.18
C LEU A 194 8.43 4.30 16.67
N LEU A 195 7.41 5.16 16.54
CA LEU A 195 7.45 6.53 17.08
C LEU A 195 7.53 6.54 18.62
N GLN A 196 6.85 5.61 19.31
CA GLN A 196 6.96 5.46 20.76
C GLN A 196 8.37 5.01 21.17
N GLN A 197 8.93 4.02 20.48
CA GLN A 197 10.31 3.58 20.71
C GLN A 197 11.32 4.72 20.48
N ALA A 198 11.16 5.50 19.40
CA ALA A 198 11.97 6.68 19.15
C ALA A 198 11.84 7.72 20.28
N ALA A 199 10.64 7.93 20.82
CA ALA A 199 10.42 8.85 21.93
C ALA A 199 11.10 8.42 23.23
N GLU A 200 11.22 7.10 23.48
CA GLU A 200 11.92 6.51 24.63
C GLU A 200 13.44 6.63 24.51
N LEU A 201 13.97 6.54 23.29
CA LEU A 201 15.40 6.70 23.00
C LEU A 201 15.85 8.17 23.05
N SER A 202 14.94 9.10 22.76
CA SER A 202 15.26 10.53 22.70
C SER A 202 15.59 11.13 24.07
N GLU A 203 16.74 11.79 24.18
CA GLU A 203 17.12 12.61 25.34
C GLU A 203 16.56 14.05 25.26
N ASN A 204 15.93 14.42 24.13
CA ASN A 204 15.29 15.72 23.95
C ASN A 204 13.81 15.66 24.34
N ALA A 205 13.44 16.39 25.39
CA ALA A 205 12.07 16.37 25.94
C ALA A 205 10.99 16.79 24.91
N SER A 206 11.23 17.83 24.13
CA SER A 206 10.26 18.31 23.13
C SER A 206 10.07 17.33 21.98
N LEU A 207 11.14 16.65 21.55
CA LEU A 207 11.07 15.63 20.52
C LEU A 207 10.32 14.40 21.03
N SER A 208 10.61 13.94 22.24
CA SER A 208 9.90 12.82 22.85
C SER A 208 8.40 13.11 23.01
N GLU A 209 8.02 14.32 23.40
CA GLU A 209 6.61 14.74 23.49
C GLU A 209 5.95 14.74 22.11
N TYR A 210 6.61 15.31 21.10
CA TYR A 210 6.12 15.31 19.73
C TYR A 210 5.87 13.89 19.20
N LEU A 211 6.85 13.00 19.32
CA LEU A 211 6.77 11.62 18.82
C LEU A 211 5.65 10.83 19.52
N ARG A 212 5.53 10.94 20.86
CA ARG A 212 4.42 10.32 21.60
C ARG A 212 3.07 10.88 21.18
N SER A 213 2.98 12.17 20.90
CA SER A 213 1.73 12.75 20.43
C SER A 213 1.37 12.16 19.07
N ARG A 214 2.32 11.99 18.14
CA ARG A 214 2.04 11.49 16.77
C ARG A 214 1.77 10.00 16.69
N ALA A 215 2.17 9.26 17.70
CA ALA A 215 1.78 7.88 17.87
C ALA A 215 0.34 7.68 18.40
N GLN A 216 -0.35 8.73 18.84
CA GLN A 216 -1.71 8.66 19.41
C GLN A 216 -2.79 9.10 18.42
#